data_AF-A0A8E3B0V6-F1
#
_entry.id   AF-A0A8E3B0V6-F1
#
_cell.length_a   1.000
_cell.length_b   1.000
_cell.length_c   1.000
_cell.angle_alpha   90.00
_cell.angle_beta   90.00
_cell.angle_gamma   90.00
#
_symmetry.space_group_name_H-M   'P 1'
#
loop_
_entity.id
_entity.type
_entity.pdbx_description
1 polymer ?
#
loop_
_entity_poly.entity_id
_entity_poly.type
_entity_poly.pdbx_seq_one_letter_code
_entity_poly.pdbx_strand_id
1 'polypeptide(L)'
;MKSIVNVVLQIVGGLFILAAFLQWITFDYPDVSPYIPFAIFAPGMMSQMINWIFVCLLGTIGFVMIGFARREKRNSGDDERG
;
A
#
# COMPACT_ATOMS: atom_id res chain seq x y z
N MET A 1 -0.76 5.36 -26.40
CA MET A 1 -1.72 5.45 -25.26
C MET A 1 -1.43 4.41 -24.17
N LYS A 2 -1.37 3.11 -24.48
CA LYS A 2 -1.13 2.04 -23.48
C LYS A 2 0.15 2.25 -22.62
N SER A 3 1.25 2.67 -23.25
CA SER A 3 2.51 2.93 -22.53
C SER A 3 2.39 4.07 -21.50
N ILE A 4 1.67 5.15 -21.84
CA ILE A 4 1.44 6.28 -20.92
C ILE A 4 0.60 5.82 -19.72
N VAL A 5 -0.45 5.02 -19.95
CA VAL A 5 -1.29 4.47 -18.88
C VAL A 5 -0.47 3.61 -17.92
N ASN A 6 0.42 2.75 -18.42
CA ASN A 6 1.28 1.93 -17.58
C ASN A 6 2.25 2.76 -16.74
N VAL A 7 2.83 3.82 -17.31
CA VAL A 7 3.71 4.74 -16.57
C VAL A 7 2.92 5.46 -15.48
N VAL A 8 1.72 5.95 -15.78
CA VAL A 8 0.85 6.61 -14.79
C VAL A 8 0.49 5.65 -13.66
N LEU A 9 0.10 4.41 -13.97
CA LEU A 9 -0.21 3.39 -12.96
C LEU A 9 0.99 3.08 -12.04
N GLN A 10 2.20 3.04 -12.59
CA GLN A 10 3.41 2.83 -11.79
C GLN A 10 3.72 4.02 -10.89
N ILE A 11 3.61 5.25 -11.40
CA ILE A 11 3.85 6.45 -10.61
C ILE A 11 2.82 6.56 -9.49
N VAL A 12 1.52 6.48 -9.82
CA VAL A 12 0.45 6.60 -8.83
C VAL A 12 0.53 5.45 -7.82
N GLY A 13 0.76 4.22 -8.27
CA GLY A 13 0.96 3.09 -7.37
C GLY A 13 2.17 3.27 -6.45
N GLY A 14 3.27 3.82 -6.97
CA GLY A 14 4.45 4.18 -6.18
C GLY A 14 4.16 5.25 -5.14
N LEU A 15 3.36 6.27 -5.47
CA LEU A 15 2.91 7.29 -4.52
C LEU A 15 2.05 6.69 -3.40
N PHE A 16 1.19 5.71 -3.69
CA PHE A 16 0.43 4.99 -2.66
C PHE A 16 1.33 4.18 -1.73
N ILE A 17 2.36 3.51 -2.25
CA ILE A 17 3.36 2.80 -1.42
C ILE A 17 4.13 3.80 -0.54
N LEU A 18 4.55 4.94 -1.11
CA LEU A 18 5.23 5.99 -0.37
C LEU A 18 4.34 6.57 0.74
N ALA A 19 3.07 6.83 0.42
CA ALA A 19 2.09 7.29 1.40
C ALA A 19 1.86 6.27 2.51
N ALA A 20 1.78 4.97 2.19
CA ALA A 20 1.69 3.90 3.18
C ALA A 20 2.92 3.90 4.12
N PHE A 21 4.11 4.05 3.55
CA PHE A 21 5.35 4.11 4.33
C PHE A 21 5.41 5.35 5.23
N LEU A 22 5.05 6.52 4.69
CA LEU A 22 4.99 7.76 5.48
C LEU A 22 3.97 7.63 6.61
N GLN A 23 2.76 7.14 6.31
CA GLN A 23 1.72 6.90 7.32
C GLN A 23 2.18 5.93 8.41
N TRP A 24 2.98 4.92 8.05
CA TRP A 24 3.53 3.96 9.01
C TRP A 24 4.56 4.62 9.94
N ILE A 25 5.52 5.38 9.40
CA ILE A 25 6.63 5.92 10.21
C ILE A 25 6.26 7.18 11.01
N THR A 26 5.26 7.95 10.57
CA THR A 26 4.86 9.20 11.26
C THR A 26 3.79 8.97 12.32
N PHE A 27 3.21 7.79 12.39
CA PHE A 27 2.19 7.49 13.38
C PHE A 27 2.81 7.30 14.76
N ASP A 28 2.23 7.99 15.74
CA ASP A 28 2.64 7.89 17.14
C ASP A 28 2.00 6.66 17.78
N TYR A 29 2.79 5.60 17.95
CA TYR A 29 2.33 4.32 18.48
C TYR A 29 2.30 4.36 20.02
N PRO A 30 1.23 3.89 20.66
CA PRO A 30 1.17 3.82 22.12
C PRO A 30 2.24 2.83 22.65
N ASP A 31 2.87 3.20 23.77
CA ASP A 31 3.84 2.35 24.50
C ASP A 31 3.16 1.21 25.28
N VAL A 32 2.10 0.62 24.72
CA VAL A 32 1.35 -0.48 25.31
C VAL A 32 1.54 -1.71 24.44
N SER A 33 1.96 -2.82 25.05
CA SER A 33 2.10 -4.08 24.31
C SER A 33 0.72 -4.56 23.85
N PRO A 34 0.53 -4.81 22.53
CA PRO A 34 -0.77 -5.22 21.97
C PRO A 34 -1.17 -6.64 22.38
N TYR A 35 -0.23 -7.41 22.97
CA TYR A 35 -0.44 -8.81 23.37
C TYR A 35 -0.91 -8.96 24.82
N ILE A 36 -1.04 -7.86 25.57
CA ILE A 36 -1.55 -7.88 26.93
C ILE A 36 -3.08 -8.03 26.89
N PRO A 37 -3.70 -8.88 27.71
CA PRO A 37 -5.15 -8.94 27.85
C PRO A 37 -5.74 -7.55 28.12
N PHE A 38 -6.86 -7.22 27.47
CA PHE A 38 -7.52 -5.90 27.56
C PHE A 38 -6.73 -4.72 26.99
N ALA A 39 -5.55 -4.92 26.39
CA ALA A 39 -4.81 -3.83 25.74
C ALA A 39 -5.65 -3.09 24.70
N ILE A 40 -6.60 -3.75 24.03
CA ILE A 40 -7.49 -3.12 23.05
C ILE A 40 -8.30 -1.93 23.61
N PHE A 41 -8.55 -1.89 24.92
CA PHE A 41 -9.26 -0.80 25.59
C PHE A 41 -8.33 0.32 26.07
N ALA A 42 -7.01 0.16 25.95
CA ALA A 42 -6.06 1.18 26.34
C ALA A 42 -6.16 2.40 25.39
N PRO A 43 -5.91 3.62 25.90
CA PRO A 43 -5.87 4.82 25.07
C PRO A 43 -4.91 4.65 23.89
N GLY A 44 -5.35 5.02 22.69
CA GLY A 44 -4.53 4.97 21.47
C GLY A 44 -4.56 3.63 20.72
N MET A 45 -5.01 2.53 21.32
CA MET A 45 -4.99 1.21 20.67
C MET A 45 -5.96 1.08 19.49
N MET A 46 -7.16 1.67 19.61
CA MET A 46 -8.09 1.76 18.48
C MET A 46 -7.53 2.63 17.34
N SER A 47 -6.82 3.71 17.69
CA SER A 47 -6.15 4.58 16.70
C SER A 47 -5.05 3.83 15.96
N GLN A 48 -4.23 3.06 16.69
CA GLN A 48 -3.19 2.20 16.12
C GLN A 48 -3.78 1.16 15.16
N MET A 49 -4.89 0.51 15.53
CA MET A 49 -5.55 -0.46 14.66
C MET A 49 -6.04 0.20 13.37
N ILE A 50 -6.71 1.34 13.46
CA ILE A 50 -7.19 2.09 12.30
C ILE A 50 -6.00 2.51 11.41
N ASN A 51 -4.91 3.00 12.02
CA ASN A 51 -3.71 3.38 11.28
C ASN A 51 -3.14 2.21 10.47
N TRP A 52 -3.02 1.03 11.08
CA TRP A 52 -2.56 -0.18 10.40
C TRP A 52 -3.46 -0.59 9.24
N ILE A 53 -4.78 -0.49 9.41
CA ILE A 53 -5.73 -0.73 8.31
C ILE A 53 -5.46 0.23 7.16
N PHE A 54 -5.25 1.52 7.44
CA PHE A 54 -4.92 2.53 6.42
C PHE A 54 -3.60 2.23 5.71
N VAL A 55 -2.53 1.91 6.46
CA VAL A 55 -1.22 1.53 5.90
C VAL A 55 -1.36 0.33 4.96
N CYS A 56 -2.03 -0.73 5.39
CA CYS A 56 -2.24 -1.93 4.60
C CYS A 56 -3.08 -1.66 3.34
N LEU A 57 -4.11 -0.82 3.45
CA LEU A 57 -4.97 -0.46 2.33
C LEU A 57 -4.20 0.36 1.27
N LEU A 58 -3.48 1.40 1.69
CA LEU A 58 -2.63 2.20 0.81
C LEU A 58 -1.56 1.33 0.13
N GLY A 59 -0.89 0.49 0.91
CA GLY A 59 0.15 -0.42 0.40
C GLY A 59 -0.41 -1.42 -0.63
N THR A 60 -1.58 -2.00 -0.35
CA THR A 60 -2.25 -2.95 -1.26
C THR A 60 -2.68 -2.28 -2.56
N ILE A 61 -3.30 -1.09 -2.49
CA ILE A 61 -3.67 -0.31 -3.69
C ILE A 61 -2.44 -0.05 -4.54
N GLY A 62 -1.37 0.47 -3.93
CA GLY A 62 -0.13 0.77 -4.63
C GLY A 62 0.48 -0.46 -5.31
N PHE A 63 0.54 -1.58 -4.59
CA PHE A 63 1.05 -2.85 -5.10
C PHE A 63 0.22 -3.39 -6.27
N VAL A 64 -1.11 -3.35 -6.16
CA VAL A 64 -2.04 -3.82 -7.20
C VAL A 64 -1.90 -2.98 -8.47
N MET A 65 -1.83 -1.65 -8.35
CA MET A 65 -1.66 -0.76 -9.51
C MET A 65 -0.34 -1.03 -10.25
N ILE A 66 0.77 -1.18 -9.52
CA ILE A 66 2.06 -1.53 -10.11
C ILE A 66 2.01 -2.93 -10.74
N GLY A 67 1.33 -3.88 -10.09
CA GLY A 67 1.12 -5.24 -10.58
C GLY A 67 0.39 -5.27 -11.92
N PHE A 68 -0.70 -4.50 -12.06
CA PHE A 68 -1.42 -4.36 -13.33
C PHE A 68 -0.55 -3.78 -14.44
N ALA A 69 0.19 -2.70 -14.16
CA ALA A 69 1.09 -2.10 -15.14
C ALA A 69 2.20 -3.05 -15.62
N ARG A 70 2.73 -3.89 -14.72
CA ARG A 70 3.75 -4.89 -15.05
C ARG A 70 3.17 -6.03 -15.89
N ARG A 71 1.97 -6.51 -15.55
CA ARG A 71 1.31 -7.61 -16.28
C ARG A 71 0.96 -7.20 -17.71
N GLU A 72 0.45 -5.99 -17.90
CA GLU A 72 0.12 -5.46 -19.23
C GLU A 72 1.37 -5.34 -20.12
N LYS A 73 2.48 -4.82 -19.56
CA LYS A 73 3.75 -4.72 -20.29
C LYS A 73 4.28 -6.08 -20.74
N ARG A 74 4.07 -7.14 -19.95
CA ARG A 74 4.46 -8.51 -20.32
C ARG A 74 3.65 -9.04 -21.49
N ASN A 75 2.32 -8.92 -21.43
CA ASN A 75 1.43 -9.43 -22.48
C ASN A 75 1.69 -8.73 -23.84
N SER A 76 1.94 -7.42 -23.84
CA SER A 76 2.23 -6.69 -25.08
C SER A 76 3.54 -7.12 -25.76
N GLY A 77 4.50 -7.68 -25.02
CA GLY A 77 5.77 -8.16 -25.58
C GLY A 77 5.69 -9.57 -26.18
N ASP A 78 4.71 -10.37 -25.77
CA ASP A 78 4.46 -11.70 -26.33
C ASP A 78 3.70 -11.60 -27.67
N ASP A 79 2.79 -10.62 -27.81
CA ASP A 79 2.05 -10.35 -29.06
C ASP A 79 2.97 -9.90 -30.22
N GLU A 80 4.11 -9.26 -29.93
CA GLU A 80 5.08 -8.82 -30.96
C GLU A 80 6.02 -9.96 -31.46
N ARG A 81 5.98 -11.13 -30.83
CA ARG A 81 6.87 -12.27 -31.12
C ARG A 81 6.18 -13.45 -31.80
N GLY A 82 4.85 -13.43 -31.94
CA GLY A 82 4.06 -14.42 -32.67
C GLY A 82 3.75 -13.97 -34.09
#